data_AF-A0A3B3RS65-F1
#
_entry.id   AF-A0A3B3RS65-F1
#
_cell.length_a   1.000
_cell.length_b   1.000
_cell.length_c   1.000
_cell.angle_alpha   90.00
_cell.angle_beta   90.00
_cell.angle_gamma   90.00
#
_symmetry.space_group_name_H-M   'P 1'
#
loop_
_entity.id
_entity.type
_entity.pdbx_description
1 polymer ?
#
loop_
_entity_poly.entity_id
_entity_poly.type
_entity_poly.pdbx_seq_one_letter_code
_entity_poly.pdbx_strand_id
1 'polypeptide(L)'
;MASKVPASSGRLLTVFSKWFYNAAGFNKIGLMRDDVLHEDRDVQEAVKRLPENLYNERIFRIKRALDLSMKHQILPKNQWIKYEEVQTWEKYW
;
A
#
# COMPACT_ATOMS: atom_id res chain seq x y z
N MET A 1 11.37 20.95 30.83
CA MET A 1 10.81 21.85 29.81
C MET A 1 10.56 21.03 28.55
N ALA A 2 9.32 20.59 28.30
CA ALA A 2 8.99 19.84 27.10
C ALA A 2 8.86 20.82 25.92
N SER A 3 9.81 20.77 24.98
CA SER A 3 9.73 21.54 23.74
C SER A 3 8.61 20.97 22.87
N LYS A 4 7.55 21.76 22.65
CA LYS A 4 6.52 21.45 21.66
C LYS A 4 7.20 21.49 20.28
N VAL A 5 7.38 20.32 19.67
CA VAL A 5 7.84 20.22 18.28
C VAL A 5 6.86 21.00 17.38
N PRO A 6 7.32 21.93 16.54
CA PRO A 6 6.44 22.75 15.73
C PRO A 6 5.67 21.87 14.74
N ALA A 7 4.35 21.98 14.75
CA ALA A 7 3.41 21.20 13.92
C ALA A 7 3.57 21.42 12.38
N SER A 8 4.50 22.26 11.93
CA SER A 8 4.68 22.63 10.52
C SER A 8 5.55 21.66 9.71
N SER A 9 6.50 20.96 10.33
CA SER A 9 7.42 20.03 9.65
C SER A 9 6.70 18.77 9.13
N GLY A 10 5.63 18.32 9.80
CA GLY A 10 4.85 17.16 9.37
C GLY A 10 4.12 17.38 8.03
N ARG A 11 3.67 18.61 7.74
CA ARG A 11 2.85 18.90 6.56
C ARG A 11 3.65 18.79 5.25
N LEU A 12 4.88 19.29 5.23
CA LEU A 12 5.76 19.15 4.06
C LEU A 12 6.13 17.68 3.81
N LEU A 13 6.39 16.91 4.87
CA LEU A 13 6.64 15.48 4.77
C LEU A 13 5.44 14.73 4.18
N THR A 14 4.22 15.03 4.62
CA THR A 14 3.00 14.38 4.07
C THR A 14 2.79 14.67 2.58
N VAL A 15 3.08 15.89 2.11
CA VAL A 15 2.97 16.25 0.69
C VAL A 15 4.00 15.47 -0.13
N PHE A 16 5.24 15.38 0.36
CA PHE A 16 6.29 14.59 -0.29
C PHE A 16 5.95 13.09 -0.31
N SER A 17 5.48 12.53 0.80
CA SER A 17 5.05 11.13 0.87
C SER A 17 3.91 10.82 -0.10
N LYS A 18 2.92 11.71 -0.22
CA LYS A 18 1.82 11.57 -1.18
C LYS A 18 2.31 11.65 -2.63
N TRP A 19 3.26 12.54 -2.92
CA TRP A 19 3.89 12.61 -4.25
C TRP A 19 4.64 11.32 -4.57
N PHE A 20 5.49 10.84 -3.66
CA PHE A 20 6.28 9.61 -3.84
C PHE A 20 5.39 8.37 -4.00
N TYR A 21 4.30 8.27 -3.25
CA TYR A 21 3.31 7.20 -3.39
C TYR A 21 2.74 7.12 -4.82
N ASN A 22 2.37 8.27 -5.40
CA ASN A 22 1.85 8.31 -6.77
C ASN A 22 2.93 8.06 -7.83
N ALA A 23 4.18 8.42 -7.54
CA ALA A 23 5.32 8.17 -8.41
C ALA A 23 5.68 6.67 -8.47
N ALA A 24 5.56 5.94 -7.36
CA ALA A 24 5.87 4.51 -7.27
C ALA A 24 4.97 3.62 -8.17
N GLY A 25 3.77 4.09 -8.52
CA GLY A 25 2.95 3.51 -9.59
C GLY A 25 2.20 2.21 -9.29
N PHE A 26 2.44 1.56 -8.13
CA PHE A 26 1.72 0.36 -7.71
C PHE A 26 0.20 0.60 -7.53
N ASN A 27 -0.19 1.85 -7.24
CA ASN A 27 -1.59 2.27 -7.18
C ASN A 27 -2.31 2.14 -8.54
N LYS A 28 -1.59 2.27 -9.67
CA LYS A 28 -2.14 2.17 -11.03
C LYS A 28 -2.48 0.75 -11.45
N ILE A 29 -1.86 -0.25 -10.81
CA ILE A 29 -2.13 -1.68 -10.98
C ILE A 29 -2.99 -2.25 -9.84
N GLY A 30 -3.46 -1.38 -8.94
CA GLY A 30 -4.43 -1.73 -7.91
C GLY A 30 -3.84 -2.56 -6.77
N LEU A 31 -2.54 -2.43 -6.51
CA LEU A 31 -1.88 -2.98 -5.33
C LEU A 31 -1.95 -1.99 -4.16
N MET A 32 -2.01 -2.51 -2.93
CA MET A 32 -1.78 -1.70 -1.73
C MET A 32 -0.30 -1.73 -1.35
N ARG A 33 0.10 -0.82 -0.45
CA ARG A 33 1.48 -0.73 0.05
C ARG A 33 2.02 -2.08 0.55
N ASP A 34 1.24 -2.76 1.38
CA ASP A 34 1.66 -4.01 2.04
C ASP A 34 1.79 -5.20 1.05
N ASP A 35 1.26 -5.08 -0.17
CA ASP A 35 1.45 -6.09 -1.23
C ASP A 35 2.83 -6.00 -1.89
N VAL A 36 3.48 -4.83 -1.82
CA VAL A 36 4.75 -4.55 -2.52
C VAL A 36 5.96 -4.91 -1.63
N LEU A 37 5.71 -5.30 -0.38
CA LEU A 37 6.75 -5.71 0.54
C LEU A 37 7.39 -7.03 0.09
N HIS A 38 8.71 -7.14 0.23
CA HIS A 38 9.42 -8.37 -0.08
C HIS A 38 9.04 -9.47 0.93
N GLU A 39 8.59 -10.63 0.45
CA GLU A 39 8.15 -11.75 1.30
C GLU A 39 9.33 -12.54 1.89
N ASP A 40 9.98 -11.97 2.90
CA ASP A 40 10.93 -12.68 3.75
C ASP A 40 10.22 -13.59 4.78
N ARG A 41 10.98 -14.21 5.69
CA ARG A 41 10.42 -15.14 6.69
C ARG A 41 9.41 -14.47 7.63
N ASP A 42 9.66 -13.21 8.00
CA ASP A 42 8.83 -12.48 8.95
C ASP A 42 7.54 -12.02 8.29
N VAL A 43 7.63 -11.52 7.05
CA VAL A 43 6.47 -11.14 6.24
C VAL A 43 5.60 -12.36 5.92
N GLN A 44 6.21 -13.52 5.60
CA GLN A 44 5.46 -14.76 5.40
C GLN A 44 4.67 -15.19 6.65
N GLU A 45 5.26 -15.02 7.84
CA GLU A 45 4.55 -15.31 9.09
C GLU A 45 3.42 -14.30 9.34
N ALA A 46 3.65 -13.00 9.10
CA ALA A 46 2.63 -11.97 9.22
C ALA A 46 1.44 -12.22 8.28
N VAL A 47 1.70 -12.63 7.02
CA VAL A 47 0.65 -12.97 6.05
C VAL A 47 -0.17 -14.18 6.52
N LYS A 48 0.45 -15.18 7.19
CA LYS A 48 -0.27 -16.33 7.76
C LYS A 48 -1.18 -15.98 8.92
N ARG A 49 -0.87 -14.91 9.68
CA ARG A 49 -1.69 -14.44 10.81
C ARG A 49 -2.89 -13.61 10.37
N LEU A 50 -2.94 -13.21 9.10
CA LEU A 50 -3.96 -12.33 8.58
C LEU A 50 -5.34 -13.04 8.57
N PRO A 51 -6.44 -12.33 8.91
CA PRO A 51 -7.79 -12.85 8.72
C PRO A 51 -8.04 -13.33 7.28
N GLU A 52 -8.80 -14.41 7.14
CA GLU A 52 -9.02 -15.08 5.84
C GLU A 52 -9.59 -14.15 4.77
N ASN A 53 -10.51 -13.24 5.14
CA ASN A 53 -11.08 -12.26 4.23
C ASN A 53 -10.02 -11.31 3.65
N LEU A 54 -9.14 -10.76 4.50
CA LEU A 54 -8.06 -9.87 4.08
C LEU A 54 -7.01 -10.60 3.25
N TYR A 55 -6.71 -11.85 3.61
CA TYR A 55 -5.81 -12.71 2.83
C TYR A 55 -6.37 -12.94 1.41
N ASN A 56 -7.65 -13.28 1.28
CA ASN A 56 -8.27 -13.49 -0.02
C ASN A 56 -8.30 -12.22 -0.86
N GLU A 57 -8.58 -11.06 -0.25
CA GLU A 57 -8.51 -9.75 -0.92
C GLU A 57 -7.08 -9.41 -1.40
N ARG A 58 -6.05 -9.75 -0.62
CA ARG A 58 -4.64 -9.62 -1.01
C ARG A 58 -4.35 -10.42 -2.27
N ILE A 59 -4.69 -11.69 -2.25
CA ILE A 59 -4.43 -12.62 -3.36
C ILE A 59 -5.17 -12.17 -4.62
N PHE A 60 -6.39 -11.66 -4.49
CA PHE A 60 -7.13 -11.09 -5.62
C PHE A 60 -6.41 -9.89 -6.24
N ARG A 61 -5.93 -8.94 -5.43
CA ARG A 61 -5.18 -7.76 -5.90
C ARG A 61 -3.89 -8.17 -6.62
N ILE A 62 -3.13 -9.11 -6.06
CA ILE A 62 -1.90 -9.61 -6.67
C ILE A 62 -2.19 -10.29 -8.02
N LYS A 63 -3.19 -11.17 -8.09
CA LYS A 63 -3.58 -11.83 -9.35
C LYS A 63 -3.98 -10.82 -10.43
N ARG A 64 -4.77 -9.80 -10.06
CA ARG A 64 -5.15 -8.71 -10.97
C ARG A 64 -3.93 -7.92 -11.46
N ALA A 65 -3.01 -7.59 -10.56
CA ALA A 65 -1.80 -6.85 -10.91
C ALA A 65 -0.90 -7.64 -11.86
N LEU A 66 -0.77 -8.96 -11.66
CA LEU A 66 -0.04 -9.85 -12.57
C LEU A 66 -0.67 -9.89 -13.96
N ASP A 67 -1.99 -10.04 -14.06
CA ASP A 67 -2.72 -10.03 -15.34
C ASP A 67 -2.51 -8.72 -16.12
N LEU A 68 -2.60 -7.59 -15.43
CA LEU A 68 -2.37 -6.27 -16.03
C LEU A 68 -0.91 -6.07 -16.45
N SER A 69 0.03 -6.55 -15.64
CA SER A 69 1.46 -6.51 -15.96
C SER A 69 1.76 -7.31 -17.23
N MET A 70 1.16 -8.50 -17.37
CA MET A 70 1.32 -9.33 -18.57
C MET A 70 0.75 -8.66 -19.82
N LYS A 71 -0.34 -7.91 -19.68
CA LYS A 71 -0.97 -7.16 -20.77
C LYS A 71 -0.33 -5.80 -21.05
N HIS A 72 0.63 -5.37 -20.22
CA HIS A 72 1.17 -4.01 -20.21
C HIS A 72 0.06 -2.94 -20.14
N GLN A 73 -0.99 -3.22 -19.37
CA GLN A 73 -2.14 -2.34 -19.17
C GLN A 73 -2.18 -1.79 -17.75
N ILE A 74 -2.88 -0.67 -17.58
CA ILE A 74 -3.12 -0.03 -16.29
C ILE A 74 -4.62 -0.03 -15.98
N LEU A 75 -5.02 0.03 -14.71
CA LEU A 75 -6.42 0.17 -14.37
C LEU A 75 -6.95 1.53 -14.86
N PRO A 76 -8.26 1.62 -15.13
CA PRO A 76 -8.97 2.89 -15.19
C PRO A 76 -8.70 3.76 -13.94
N LYS A 77 -8.54 5.07 -14.14
CA LYS A 77 -8.11 6.01 -13.09
C LYS A 77 -9.04 6.08 -11.88
N ASN A 78 -10.33 5.77 -12.06
CA ASN A 78 -11.32 5.69 -10.99
C ASN A 78 -11.14 4.48 -10.05
N GLN A 79 -10.39 3.47 -10.47
CA GLN A 79 -10.11 2.26 -9.70
C GLN A 79 -8.73 2.28 -9.02
N TRP A 80 -7.98 3.38 -9.15
CA TRP A 80 -6.67 3.52 -8.52
C TRP A 80 -6.85 3.71 -7.01
N ILE A 81 -6.02 3.01 -6.24
CA ILE A 81 -6.02 3.13 -4.78
C ILE A 81 -5.47 4.50 -4.40
N LYS A 82 -6.31 5.30 -3.74
CA LYS A 82 -5.91 6.63 -3.28
C LYS A 82 -5.04 6.51 -2.03
N TYR A 83 -4.09 7.43 -1.87
CA TYR A 83 -3.20 7.49 -0.71
C TYR A 83 -3.95 7.53 0.64
N GLU A 84 -5.10 8.22 0.68
CA GLU A 84 -5.93 8.37 1.89
C GLU A 84 -6.73 7.11 2.24
N GLU A 85 -6.92 6.20 1.27
CA GLU A 85 -7.67 4.95 1.44
C GLU A 85 -6.74 3.77 1.78
N VAL A 86 -5.42 4.00 1.87
CA VAL A 86 -4.44 2.96 2.21
C VAL A 86 -4.62 2.58 3.67
N GLN A 87 -5.26 1.44 3.90
CA GLN A 87 -5.27 0.80 5.21
C GLN A 87 -3.96 0.04 5.38
N THR A 88 -3.16 0.41 6.37
CA THR A 88 -2.06 -0.43 6.84
C THR A 88 -2.62 -1.55 7.68
N TRP A 89 -2.06 -2.75 7.55
CA TRP A 89 -2.44 -3.89 8.37
C TRP A 89 -1.72 -3.92 9.72
N GLU A 90 -1.12 -2.78 10.12
CA GLU A 90 -0.37 -2.58 11.37
C GLU A 90 -1.13 -2.97 12.63
N LYS A 91 -2.45 -3.05 12.58
CA LYS A 91 -3.27 -3.51 13.70
C LYS A 91 -3.34 -5.03 13.88
N TYR A 92 -2.83 -5.80 12.92
CA TYR A 92 -2.86 -7.28 12.92
C TYR A 92 -1.50 -7.91 13.23
N TRP A 93 -0.50 -7.10 13.56
CA TRP A 93 0.82 -7.51 14.08
C TRP A 93 1.27 -6.57 15.20
#